data_AF-A0A1U7IJR8-F1
#
_entry.id   AF-A0A1U7IJR8-F1
#
_cell.length_a   1.000
_cell.length_b   1.000
_cell.length_c   1.000
_cell.angle_alpha   90.00
_cell.angle_beta   90.00
_cell.angle_gamma   90.00
#
_symmetry.space_group_name_H-M   'P 1'
#
loop_
_entity.id
_entity.type
_entity.pdbx_description
1 polymer ?
#
loop_
_entity_poly.entity_id
_entity_poly.type
_entity_poly.pdbx_seq_one_letter_code
_entity_poly.pdbx_strand_id
1 'polypeptide(L)'
;MNNSWQIIGNFKPQELTDSRIKIHYAVQFIAVTSSALVPALPDYSHTSLAWNPVIKMFTGELIQVQTSFRVALDPIYLKLNDTNIKVAEMQKQQVEIFLNSAFKLSKALLTSD
;
A
#
# COMPACT_ATOMS: atom_id res chain seq x y z
N MET A 1 -1.32 -24.34 -18.97
CA MET A 1 -0.35 -23.22 -18.85
C MET A 1 0.90 -23.79 -18.22
N ASN A 2 2.04 -23.78 -18.95
CA ASN A 2 3.32 -24.22 -18.41
C ASN A 2 3.88 -23.09 -17.55
N ASN A 3 3.41 -22.99 -16.30
CA ASN A 3 3.98 -22.06 -15.33
C ASN A 3 5.22 -22.69 -14.70
N SER A 4 6.27 -22.83 -15.50
CA SER A 4 7.58 -23.19 -14.97
C SER A 4 8.07 -22.01 -14.14
N TRP A 5 7.99 -22.13 -12.82
CA TRP A 5 8.59 -21.18 -11.90
C TRP A 5 10.07 -21.01 -12.27
N GLN A 6 10.49 -19.78 -12.52
CA GLN A 6 11.88 -19.45 -12.80
C GLN A 6 12.46 -18.71 -11.59
N ILE A 7 13.61 -19.17 -11.13
CA ILE A 7 14.39 -18.47 -10.10
C ILE A 7 14.95 -17.20 -10.74
N ILE A 8 14.55 -16.04 -10.20
CA ILE A 8 14.97 -14.72 -10.68
C ILE A 8 16.35 -14.27 -10.14
N GLY A 9 16.93 -15.04 -9.22
CA GLY A 9 18.26 -14.82 -8.67
C GLY A 9 18.52 -15.64 -7.41
N ASN A 10 19.79 -15.73 -7.01
CA ASN A 10 20.21 -16.39 -5.76
C ASN A 10 20.78 -15.34 -4.81
N PHE A 11 19.90 -14.69 -4.05
CA PHE A 11 20.27 -13.63 -3.10
C PHE A 11 20.23 -14.17 -1.67
N LYS A 12 21.19 -13.78 -0.84
CA LYS A 12 21.07 -14.05 0.60
C LYS A 12 19.90 -13.25 1.16
N PRO A 13 19.12 -13.77 2.12
CA PRO A 13 18.01 -13.03 2.71
C PRO A 13 18.39 -11.63 3.22
N GLN A 14 19.61 -11.49 3.75
CA GLN A 14 20.14 -10.24 4.28
C GLN A 14 20.32 -9.15 3.21
N GLU A 15 20.65 -9.54 1.97
CA GLU A 15 20.80 -8.62 0.83
C GLU A 15 19.46 -7.99 0.42
N LEU A 16 18.34 -8.61 0.81
CA LEU A 16 16.99 -8.13 0.52
C LEU A 16 16.36 -7.36 1.69
N THR A 17 17.06 -7.18 2.81
CA THR A 17 16.51 -6.61 4.04
C THR A 17 15.88 -5.24 3.80
N ASP A 18 16.64 -4.31 3.21
CA ASP A 18 16.18 -2.95 2.96
C ASP A 18 14.96 -2.93 2.04
N SER A 19 14.98 -3.72 0.97
CA SER A 19 13.88 -3.84 0.03
C SER A 19 12.63 -4.42 0.68
N ARG A 20 12.78 -5.45 1.53
CA ARG A 20 11.67 -6.04 2.31
C ARG A 20 11.05 -5.02 3.25
N ILE A 21 11.87 -4.25 3.97
CA ILE A 21 11.39 -3.20 4.88
C ILE A 21 10.63 -2.11 4.10
N LYS A 22 11.19 -1.65 2.98
CA LYS A 22 10.53 -0.63 2.14
C LYS A 22 9.19 -1.12 1.60
N ILE A 23 9.14 -2.34 1.06
CA ILE A 23 7.89 -2.93 0.56
C ILE A 23 6.90 -3.13 1.70
N HIS A 24 7.33 -3.63 2.86
CA HIS A 24 6.48 -3.83 4.04
C HIS A 24 5.76 -2.55 4.44
N TYR A 25 6.48 -1.43 4.58
CA TYR A 25 5.86 -0.15 4.93
C TYR A 25 5.00 0.42 3.80
N ALA A 26 5.42 0.24 2.54
CA ALA A 26 4.66 0.72 1.40
C ALA A 26 3.30 0.01 1.28
N VAL A 27 3.24 -1.31 1.51
CA VAL A 27 1.96 -2.04 1.50
C VAL A 27 1.10 -1.76 2.72
N GLN A 28 1.70 -1.46 3.88
CA GLN A 28 0.95 -1.03 5.06
C GLN A 28 0.16 0.25 4.80
N PHE A 29 0.68 1.18 3.97
CA PHE A 29 -0.04 2.40 3.62
C PHE A 29 -1.39 2.11 2.92
N ILE A 30 -1.43 1.12 2.03
CA ILE A 30 -2.66 0.68 1.36
C ILE A 30 -3.67 0.17 2.40
N ALA A 31 -3.22 -0.70 3.30
CA ALA A 31 -4.05 -1.33 4.31
C ALA A 31 -4.61 -0.31 5.32
N VAL A 32 -3.78 0.61 5.83
CA VAL A 32 -4.21 1.64 6.78
C VAL A 32 -5.19 2.61 6.13
N THR A 33 -4.95 3.02 4.88
CA THR A 33 -5.88 3.91 4.16
C THR A 33 -7.24 3.26 3.98
N SER A 34 -7.26 1.97 3.59
CA SER A 34 -8.51 1.24 3.41
C SER A 34 -9.21 0.99 4.76
N SER A 35 -8.47 0.69 5.82
CA SER A 35 -9.02 0.58 7.19
C SER A 35 -9.67 1.88 7.69
N ALA A 36 -9.17 3.04 7.26
CA ALA A 36 -9.67 4.34 7.69
C ALA A 36 -10.87 4.82 6.87
N LEU A 37 -10.93 4.47 5.57
CA LEU A 37 -11.86 5.08 4.61
C LEU A 37 -12.88 4.11 4.02
N VAL A 38 -12.71 2.80 4.20
CA VAL A 38 -13.64 1.77 3.73
C VAL A 38 -14.40 1.22 4.95
N PRO A 39 -15.73 1.03 4.85
CA PRO A 39 -16.49 0.39 5.92
C PRO A 39 -15.87 -0.95 6.33
N ALA A 40 -15.74 -1.16 7.64
CA ALA A 40 -15.18 -2.39 8.17
C ALA A 40 -16.05 -3.60 7.78
N LEU A 41 -15.40 -4.61 7.21
CA LEU A 41 -16.00 -5.90 6.89
C LEU A 41 -15.68 -6.92 7.99
N PRO A 42 -16.60 -7.85 8.32
CA PRO A 42 -16.41 -8.83 9.40
C PRO A 42 -15.18 -9.74 9.25
N ASP A 43 -14.74 -9.96 8.01
CA ASP A 43 -13.58 -10.78 7.66
C ASP A 43 -12.28 -9.98 7.49
N TYR A 44 -12.31 -8.67 7.81
CA TYR A 44 -11.21 -7.73 7.62
C TYR A 44 -10.72 -7.59 6.16
N SER A 45 -11.48 -8.07 5.17
CA SER A 45 -11.08 -7.99 3.75
C SER A 45 -10.89 -6.55 3.28
N HIS A 46 -11.57 -5.58 3.90
CA HIS A 46 -11.40 -4.13 3.66
C HIS A 46 -9.97 -3.60 3.88
N THR A 47 -9.06 -4.33 4.54
CA THR A 47 -7.64 -3.94 4.69
C THR A 47 -6.71 -4.69 3.73
N SER A 48 -7.27 -5.52 2.84
CA SER A 48 -6.49 -6.37 1.95
C SER A 48 -5.83 -5.58 0.82
N LEU A 49 -4.79 -6.17 0.25
CA LEU A 49 -4.18 -5.74 -1.00
C LEU A 49 -4.41 -6.82 -2.06
N ALA A 50 -4.67 -6.39 -3.29
CA ALA A 50 -4.81 -7.28 -4.44
C ALA A 50 -3.86 -6.85 -5.56
N TRP A 51 -3.40 -7.80 -6.37
CA TRP A 51 -2.68 -7.47 -7.60
C TRP A 51 -3.67 -7.09 -8.71
N ASN A 52 -3.51 -5.90 -9.28
CA ASN A 52 -4.25 -5.48 -10.47
C ASN A 52 -3.41 -5.75 -11.74
N PRO A 53 -3.80 -6.72 -12.59
CA PRO A 53 -2.98 -7.12 -13.75
C PRO A 53 -2.96 -6.09 -14.88
N VAL A 54 -3.94 -5.18 -14.94
CA VAL A 54 -4.05 -4.17 -16.01
C VAL A 54 -3.01 -3.06 -15.81
N ILE A 55 -2.94 -2.53 -14.59
CA ILE A 55 -2.00 -1.45 -14.23
C ILE A 55 -0.69 -1.97 -13.63
N LYS A 56 -0.59 -3.27 -13.37
CA LYS A 56 0.59 -3.95 -12.79
C LYS A 56 1.02 -3.36 -11.44
N MET A 57 0.05 -3.13 -10.56
CA MET A 57 0.26 -2.55 -9.24
C MET A 57 -0.52 -3.33 -8.18
N PHE A 58 -0.06 -3.26 -6.93
CA PHE A 58 -0.89 -3.67 -5.78
C PHE A 58 -1.89 -2.58 -5.49
N THR A 59 -3.16 -2.93 -5.28
CA THR A 59 -4.24 -1.98 -5.01
C THR A 59 -5.00 -2.36 -3.76
N GLY A 60 -5.46 -1.36 -3.01
CA GLY A 60 -6.46 -1.53 -1.95
C GLY A 60 -7.89 -1.55 -2.48
N GLU A 61 -8.84 -1.50 -1.56
CA GLU A 61 -10.27 -1.44 -1.88
C GLU A 61 -10.68 -0.11 -2.52
N LEU A 62 -11.84 -0.12 -3.20
CA LEU A 62 -12.42 1.11 -3.75
C LEU A 62 -12.97 1.97 -2.62
N ILE A 63 -12.43 3.17 -2.48
CA ILE A 63 -12.92 4.15 -1.53
C ILE A 63 -14.04 4.94 -2.21
N GLN A 64 -15.27 4.75 -1.74
CA GLN A 64 -16.46 5.38 -2.29
C GLN A 64 -16.72 6.73 -1.61
N VAL A 65 -16.13 7.80 -2.18
CA VAL A 65 -16.41 9.20 -1.83
C VAL A 65 -16.97 9.93 -3.05
N GLN A 66 -17.09 11.26 -3.01
CA GLN A 66 -17.62 12.05 -4.13
C GLN A 66 -16.89 11.75 -5.46
N THR A 67 -15.57 11.54 -5.38
CA THR A 67 -14.75 11.01 -6.47
C THR A 67 -14.10 9.72 -6.01
N SER A 68 -14.63 8.57 -6.43
CA SER A 68 -14.12 7.28 -5.99
C SER A 68 -12.70 7.02 -6.47
N PHE A 69 -11.85 6.52 -5.57
CA PHE A 69 -10.43 6.29 -5.83
C PHE A 69 -9.93 4.99 -5.19
N ARG A 70 -8.72 4.55 -5.59
CA ARG A 70 -7.99 3.46 -4.91
C ARG A 70 -6.56 3.91 -4.65
N VAL A 71 -5.99 3.44 -3.55
CA VAL A 71 -4.55 3.53 -3.33
C VAL A 71 -3.87 2.36 -4.02
N ALA A 72 -2.85 2.65 -4.82
CA ALA A 72 -2.03 1.66 -5.51
C ALA A 72 -0.54 1.82 -5.19
N LEU A 73 0.20 0.71 -5.15
CA LEU A 73 1.66 0.66 -5.04
C LEU A 73 2.25 0.01 -6.29
N ASP A 74 3.11 0.75 -6.97
CA ASP A 74 4.04 0.21 -7.96
C ASP A 74 5.24 -0.42 -7.24
N PRO A 75 5.42 -1.75 -7.27
CA PRO A 75 6.49 -2.42 -6.54
C PRO A 75 7.87 -2.26 -7.20
N ILE A 76 7.94 -1.88 -8.48
CA ILE A 76 9.21 -1.70 -9.21
C ILE A 76 9.83 -0.36 -8.85
N TYR A 77 9.00 0.69 -8.83
CA TYR A 77 9.45 2.06 -8.56
C TYR A 77 9.15 2.54 -7.14
N LEU A 78 8.44 1.74 -6.33
CA LEU A 78 7.94 2.11 -5.00
C LEU A 78 7.19 3.44 -4.99
N LYS A 79 6.25 3.58 -5.94
CA LYS A 79 5.42 4.78 -6.08
C LYS A 79 3.98 4.49 -5.68
N LEU A 80 3.38 5.42 -4.93
CA LEU A 80 1.96 5.40 -4.61
C LEU A 80 1.18 6.16 -5.68
N ASN A 81 0.13 5.53 -6.22
CA ASN A 81 -0.70 6.09 -7.29
C ASN A 81 -2.20 6.02 -6.94
N ASP A 82 -2.98 6.89 -7.56
CA ASP A 82 -4.45 6.80 -7.62
C ASP A 82 -4.87 6.25 -8.99
N THR A 83 -5.84 5.33 -9.02
CA THR A 83 -6.26 4.61 -10.23
C THR A 83 -7.48 5.20 -10.96
N ASN A 84 -8.04 6.35 -10.54
CA ASN A 84 -9.06 7.08 -11.30
C ASN A 84 -8.84 8.61 -11.28
N ILE A 85 -8.43 9.18 -12.42
CA ILE A 85 -8.45 10.63 -12.74
C ILE A 85 -7.52 11.48 -11.86
N LYS A 86 -7.13 12.67 -12.37
CA LYS A 86 -6.28 13.71 -11.75
C LYS A 86 -6.19 13.55 -10.23
N VAL A 87 -4.97 13.56 -9.69
CA VAL A 87 -4.66 13.89 -8.30
C VAL A 87 -5.43 15.16 -7.95
N ALA A 88 -6.69 15.01 -7.58
CA ALA A 88 -7.59 16.08 -7.25
C ALA A 88 -7.19 16.40 -5.84
N GLU A 89 -6.14 17.21 -5.70
CA GLU A 89 -5.86 18.12 -4.60
C GLU A 89 -6.52 17.73 -3.27
N MET A 90 -6.39 16.48 -2.83
CA MET A 90 -6.40 16.15 -1.42
C MET A 90 -5.16 16.87 -0.96
N GLN A 91 -5.39 18.08 -0.43
CA GLN A 91 -4.37 19.06 -0.10
C GLN A 91 -3.19 18.29 0.44
N LYS A 92 -2.03 18.38 -0.22
CA LYS A 92 -0.79 17.66 0.14
C LYS A 92 -0.58 17.56 1.66
N GLN A 93 -1.01 18.60 2.37
CA GLN A 93 -1.16 18.68 3.83
C GLN A 93 -1.97 17.57 4.51
N GLN A 94 -3.16 17.19 4.04
CA GLN A 94 -3.98 16.12 4.65
C GLN A 94 -3.36 14.74 4.48
N VAL A 95 -2.76 14.47 3.30
CA VAL A 95 -1.98 13.25 3.07
C VAL A 95 -0.73 13.26 3.94
N GLU A 96 0.00 14.37 4.02
CA GLU A 96 1.15 14.53 4.93
C GLU A 96 0.76 14.41 6.41
N ILE A 97 -0.38 14.94 6.84
CA ILE A 97 -0.88 14.83 8.22
C ILE A 97 -1.25 13.37 8.53
N PHE A 98 -1.95 12.70 7.63
CA PHE A 98 -2.27 11.29 7.77
C PHE A 98 -1.01 10.43 7.82
N LEU A 99 -0.08 10.64 6.90
CA LEU A 99 1.23 9.99 6.88
C LEU A 99 1.98 10.25 8.20
N ASN A 100 2.11 11.50 8.61
CA ASN A 100 2.81 11.87 9.84
C ASN A 100 2.15 11.30 11.10
N SER A 101 0.83 11.14 11.11
CA SER A 101 0.09 10.58 12.24
C SER A 101 0.17 9.05 12.26
N ALA A 102 -0.06 8.38 11.13
CA ALA A 102 0.03 6.94 10.98
C ALA A 102 1.47 6.42 11.19
N PHE A 103 2.47 7.12 10.66
CA PHE A 103 3.88 6.78 10.87
C PHE A 103 4.41 7.20 12.24
N LYS A 104 3.87 8.23 12.91
CA LYS A 104 4.15 8.47 14.35
C LYS A 104 3.66 7.30 15.20
N LEU A 105 2.46 6.80 14.92
CA LEU A 105 1.88 5.66 15.63
C LEU A 105 2.68 4.39 15.38
N SER A 106 3.10 4.11 14.13
CA SER A 106 3.95 2.95 13.84
C SER A 106 5.33 3.06 14.48
N LYS A 107 5.94 4.26 14.50
CA LYS A 107 7.21 4.49 15.18
C LYS A 107 7.10 4.36 16.70
N ALA A 108 6.00 4.83 17.31
CA ALA A 108 5.76 4.69 18.74
C ALA A 108 5.55 3.22 19.16
N LEU A 109 4.85 2.44 18.34
CA LEU A 109 4.66 0.99 18.54
C LEU A 109 5.96 0.18 18.38
N LEU A 110 6.96 0.73 17.68
CA LEU A 110 8.29 0.13 17.53
C LEU A 110 9.28 0.56 18.62
N THR A 111 8.92 1.50 19.49
CA THR A 111 9.76 2.02 20.58
C THR A 111 9.12 1.84 21.97
N SER A 112 8.00 1.15 22.07
CA SER A 112 7.42 0.72 23.35
C SER A 112 7.97 -0.65 23.71
N ASP A 113 8.83 -0.69 24.72
CA ASP A 113 9.31 -1.91 25.39
C ASP A 113 8.18 -2.75 25.98
#